data_AF-A0A9N8DQV3-F1
#
_entry.id   AF-A0A9N8DQV3-F1
#
_cell.length_a   1.000
_cell.length_b   1.000
_cell.length_c   1.000
_cell.angle_alpha   90.00
_cell.angle_beta   90.00
_cell.angle_gamma   90.00
#
_symmetry.space_group_name_H-M   'P 1'
#
loop_
_entity.id
_entity.type
_entity.pdbx_description
1 polymer ?
#
loop_
_entity_poly.entity_id
_entity_poly.type
_entity_poly.pdbx_seq_one_letter_code
_entity_poly.pdbx_strand_id
1 'polypeptide(L)'
;MVSSRFHIIQLLALTVTVCRAFLAPTTPARSSALLSAALESLDPKETAVVLVEYQNEFCTPGGKLHDAVKESMEQTNMLENSSKLLQDARDTGCTIIHLPIAFEKGHNEIADTPYGILAGVKEGEAFTQGEWGADFAAPMRPAPMDKIAKGKSGLCGFYSTNLDFLLRQGAVKNIVLGGFLTNCCVESTMRTGYEHGYKVYTLEDCCAATSVEAHKNAFANDFGMFSVPTKSTEVISALKASSSVQA
;
A
#
# COMPACT_ATOMS: atom_id res chain seq x y z
N MET A 1 31.54 50.95 -7.72
CA MET A 1 30.25 50.25 -7.92
C MET A 1 30.31 49.30 -9.12
N VAL A 2 30.98 48.14 -9.05
CA VAL A 2 30.83 47.06 -10.07
C VAL A 2 31.02 45.63 -9.49
N SER A 3 31.41 45.46 -8.22
CA SER A 3 31.83 44.13 -7.70
C SER A 3 30.69 43.27 -7.12
N SER A 4 29.54 43.84 -6.74
CA SER A 4 28.47 43.09 -6.05
C SER A 4 27.45 42.38 -6.96
N ARG A 5 27.44 42.67 -8.28
CA ARG A 5 26.45 42.08 -9.21
C ARG A 5 26.86 40.72 -9.79
N PHE A 6 28.14 40.34 -9.74
CA PHE A 6 28.60 39.06 -10.29
C PHE A 6 28.34 37.85 -9.36
N HIS A 7 28.33 38.06 -8.03
CA HIS A 7 28.10 36.96 -7.08
C HIS A 7 26.63 36.50 -7.00
N ILE A 8 25.68 37.37 -7.33
CA ILE A 8 24.23 37.04 -7.28
C ILE A 8 23.82 36.19 -8.49
N ILE A 9 24.44 36.41 -9.67
CA ILE A 9 24.10 35.68 -10.90
C ILE A 9 24.62 34.22 -10.84
N GLN A 10 25.75 33.99 -10.17
CA GLN A 10 26.35 32.66 -10.04
C GLN A 10 25.61 31.77 -9.01
N LEU A 11 24.98 32.38 -8.00
CA LEU A 11 24.15 31.66 -7.01
C LEU A 11 22.78 31.20 -7.59
N LEU A 12 22.19 32.00 -8.50
CA LEU A 12 20.95 31.67 -9.20
C LEU A 12 21.13 30.54 -10.25
N ALA A 13 22.30 30.47 -10.89
CA ALA A 13 22.62 29.38 -11.83
C ALA A 13 22.77 28.01 -11.13
N LEU A 14 23.28 27.99 -9.89
CA LEU A 14 23.38 26.76 -9.09
C LEU A 14 22.01 26.26 -8.60
N THR A 15 21.11 27.16 -8.21
CA THR A 15 19.77 26.78 -7.73
C THR A 15 18.85 26.25 -8.84
N VAL A 16 18.95 26.80 -10.06
CA VAL A 16 18.18 26.30 -11.22
C VAL A 16 18.71 24.95 -11.72
N THR A 17 20.02 24.69 -11.58
CA THR A 17 20.61 23.39 -11.96
C THR A 17 20.20 22.27 -10.99
N VAL A 18 20.08 22.58 -9.68
CA VAL A 18 19.57 21.62 -8.68
C VAL A 18 18.07 21.35 -8.87
N CYS A 19 17.26 22.34 -9.22
CA CYS A 19 15.83 22.13 -9.50
C CYS A 19 15.57 21.37 -10.81
N ARG A 20 16.41 21.52 -11.84
CA ARG A 20 16.25 20.78 -13.11
C ARG A 20 16.60 19.29 -13.02
N ALA A 21 17.36 18.87 -12.01
CA ALA A 21 17.63 17.45 -11.76
C ALA A 21 16.40 16.69 -11.21
N PHE A 22 15.38 17.38 -10.71
CA PHE A 22 14.16 16.77 -10.16
C PHE A 22 13.05 16.53 -11.20
N LEU A 23 13.18 17.06 -12.42
CA LEU A 23 12.11 17.05 -13.43
C LEU A 23 12.54 16.42 -14.77
N ALA A 24 13.73 15.83 -14.85
CA ALA A 24 14.10 15.03 -16.02
C ALA A 24 13.46 13.63 -15.90
N PRO A 25 12.86 13.08 -16.98
CA PRO A 25 12.41 11.70 -17.00
C PRO A 25 13.66 10.81 -17.15
N THR A 26 14.41 10.69 -16.08
CA THR A 26 15.45 9.67 -15.93
C THR A 26 14.91 8.65 -14.96
N THR A 27 14.60 7.48 -15.51
CA THR A 27 14.35 6.22 -14.81
C THR A 27 15.11 6.19 -13.48
N PRO A 28 14.45 6.09 -12.31
CA PRO A 28 15.20 5.94 -11.09
C PRO A 28 15.53 4.45 -10.98
N ALA A 29 16.67 4.06 -11.55
CA ALA A 29 17.58 3.24 -10.75
C ALA A 29 18.00 4.10 -9.55
N ARG A 30 17.07 4.28 -8.59
CA ARG A 30 17.35 4.90 -7.30
C ARG A 30 18.48 4.06 -6.73
N SER A 31 19.65 4.68 -6.53
CA SER A 31 20.86 4.01 -6.02
C SER A 31 20.49 3.00 -4.94
N SER A 32 20.85 1.73 -5.13
CA SER A 32 20.55 0.62 -4.20
C SER A 32 20.95 0.95 -2.76
N ALA A 33 21.92 1.84 -2.56
CA ALA A 33 22.35 2.34 -1.26
C ALA A 33 21.28 3.13 -0.49
N LEU A 34 20.44 3.93 -1.17
CA LEU A 34 19.36 4.68 -0.49
C LEU A 34 18.19 3.76 -0.13
N LEU A 35 17.92 2.74 -0.94
CA LEU A 35 16.94 1.71 -0.64
C LEU A 35 17.41 0.83 0.53
N SER A 36 18.70 0.44 0.52
CA SER A 36 19.36 -0.27 1.62
C SER A 36 19.27 0.52 2.92
N ALA A 37 19.62 1.82 2.90
CA ALA A 37 19.54 2.68 4.08
C ALA A 37 18.09 2.89 4.59
N ALA A 38 17.09 2.82 3.72
CA ALA A 38 15.69 2.95 4.12
C ALA A 38 15.12 1.68 4.77
N LEU A 39 15.74 0.52 4.55
CA LEU A 39 15.34 -0.80 5.07
C LEU A 39 16.28 -1.31 6.18
N GLU A 40 17.30 -0.56 6.59
CA GLU A 40 18.15 -0.90 7.72
C GLU A 40 17.36 -0.82 9.04
N SER A 41 16.85 -1.98 9.45
CA SER A 41 16.05 -2.27 10.66
C SER A 41 14.68 -1.59 10.74
N LEU A 42 13.63 -2.40 10.83
CA LEU A 42 12.27 -1.95 11.14
C LEU A 42 11.93 -2.42 12.56
N ASP A 43 11.59 -1.51 13.46
CA ASP A 43 11.07 -1.90 14.78
C ASP A 43 9.65 -2.48 14.62
N PRO A 44 9.39 -3.75 14.96
CA PRO A 44 8.06 -4.34 14.87
C PRO A 44 7.01 -3.61 15.71
N LYS A 45 7.40 -2.99 16.84
CA LYS A 45 6.47 -2.26 17.72
C LYS A 45 5.99 -0.94 17.13
N GLU A 46 6.76 -0.35 16.22
CA GLU A 46 6.40 0.89 15.53
C GLU A 46 5.96 0.66 14.07
N THR A 47 5.80 -0.59 13.67
CA THR A 47 5.46 -0.98 12.29
C THR A 47 4.11 -1.70 12.26
N ALA A 48 3.32 -1.42 11.22
CA ALA A 48 2.12 -2.17 10.92
C ALA A 48 2.12 -2.68 9.48
N VAL A 49 1.76 -3.95 9.30
CA VAL A 49 1.41 -4.52 7.99
C VAL A 49 -0.09 -4.32 7.77
N VAL A 50 -0.44 -3.55 6.74
CA VAL A 50 -1.82 -3.24 6.36
C VAL A 50 -2.17 -3.99 5.08
N LEU A 51 -3.12 -4.92 5.21
CA LEU A 51 -3.55 -5.84 4.17
C LEU A 51 -4.84 -5.35 3.53
N VAL A 52 -4.73 -4.75 2.35
CA VAL A 52 -5.83 -4.07 1.66
C VAL A 52 -6.64 -5.07 0.83
N GLU A 53 -7.90 -5.29 1.22
CA GLU A 53 -8.90 -5.98 0.40
C GLU A 53 -8.55 -7.43 -0.02
N TYR A 54 -7.90 -8.22 0.85
CA TYR A 54 -7.71 -9.67 0.64
C TYR A 54 -8.99 -10.48 0.87
N GLN A 55 -10.02 -10.17 0.10
CA GLN A 55 -11.35 -10.76 0.16
C GLN A 55 -11.56 -11.71 -1.02
N ASN A 56 -12.49 -12.66 -0.87
CA ASN A 56 -12.78 -13.65 -1.91
C ASN A 56 -13.14 -13.00 -3.26
N GLU A 57 -13.77 -11.83 -3.23
CA GLU A 57 -14.15 -11.07 -4.43
C GLU A 57 -12.99 -10.86 -5.42
N PHE A 58 -11.78 -10.66 -4.89
CA PHE A 58 -10.54 -10.58 -5.67
C PHE A 58 -9.74 -11.87 -5.63
N CYS A 59 -9.54 -12.45 -4.44
CA CYS A 59 -8.52 -13.46 -4.23
C CYS A 59 -8.90 -14.86 -4.72
N THR A 60 -10.18 -15.15 -4.97
CA THR A 60 -10.65 -16.54 -5.13
C THR A 60 -11.49 -16.69 -6.40
N PRO A 61 -11.25 -17.74 -7.22
CA PRO A 61 -12.10 -18.07 -8.36
C PRO A 61 -13.57 -18.13 -7.97
N GLY A 62 -14.41 -17.44 -8.75
CA GLY A 62 -15.83 -17.23 -8.47
C GLY A 62 -16.17 -15.88 -7.83
N GLY A 63 -15.18 -15.15 -7.31
CA GLY A 63 -15.34 -13.74 -6.95
C GLY A 63 -15.62 -12.89 -8.18
N LYS A 64 -16.52 -11.92 -8.06
CA LYS A 64 -17.01 -11.11 -9.19
C LYS A 64 -15.92 -10.29 -9.87
N LEU A 65 -14.84 -9.99 -9.14
CA LEU A 65 -13.69 -9.22 -9.63
C LEU A 65 -12.42 -10.05 -9.81
N HIS A 66 -12.47 -11.36 -9.50
CA HIS A 66 -11.30 -12.24 -9.53
C HIS A 66 -10.67 -12.30 -10.92
N ASP A 67 -11.49 -12.54 -11.95
CA ASP A 67 -10.97 -12.69 -13.31
C ASP A 67 -10.27 -11.43 -13.83
N ALA A 68 -10.69 -10.25 -13.36
CA ALA A 68 -10.06 -8.99 -13.72
C ALA A 68 -8.64 -8.86 -13.14
N VAL A 69 -8.36 -9.44 -11.98
CA VAL A 69 -7.04 -9.36 -11.30
C VAL A 69 -6.19 -10.61 -11.48
N LYS A 70 -6.77 -11.70 -11.99
CA LYS A 70 -6.15 -13.03 -12.09
C LYS A 70 -4.77 -13.00 -12.72
N GLU A 71 -4.62 -12.39 -13.90
CA GLU A 71 -3.33 -12.34 -14.60
C GLU A 71 -2.25 -11.63 -13.75
N SER A 72 -2.62 -10.51 -13.11
CA SER A 72 -1.71 -9.76 -12.24
C SER A 72 -1.35 -10.56 -10.98
N MET A 73 -2.30 -11.29 -10.40
CA MET A 73 -2.04 -12.16 -9.24
C MET A 73 -1.10 -13.31 -9.60
N GLU A 74 -1.30 -13.96 -10.74
CA GLU A 74 -0.48 -15.07 -11.23
C GLU A 74 0.96 -14.62 -11.53
N GLN A 75 1.14 -13.47 -12.19
CA GLN A 75 2.49 -12.97 -12.51
C GLN A 75 3.30 -12.56 -11.27
N THR A 76 2.63 -12.04 -10.24
CA THR A 76 3.30 -11.55 -9.01
C THR A 76 3.42 -12.61 -7.93
N ASN A 77 2.68 -13.72 -8.05
CA ASN A 77 2.44 -14.69 -6.99
C ASN A 77 1.96 -14.06 -5.68
N MET A 78 1.21 -12.94 -5.77
CA MET A 78 1.01 -12.06 -4.63
C MET A 78 0.28 -12.72 -3.46
N LEU A 79 -0.68 -13.61 -3.71
CA LEU A 79 -1.47 -14.21 -2.63
C LEU A 79 -0.62 -15.13 -1.75
N GLU A 80 0.26 -15.92 -2.35
CA GLU A 80 1.17 -16.80 -1.62
C GLU A 80 2.21 -15.99 -0.85
N ASN A 81 2.83 -14.99 -1.50
CA ASN A 81 3.78 -14.09 -0.85
C ASN A 81 3.15 -13.34 0.33
N SER A 82 1.91 -12.88 0.17
CA SER A 82 1.17 -12.16 1.21
C SER A 82 0.80 -13.06 2.38
N SER A 83 0.42 -14.31 2.12
CA SER A 83 0.10 -15.27 3.17
C SER A 83 1.35 -15.63 3.99
N LYS A 84 2.49 -15.79 3.32
CA LYS A 84 3.78 -15.99 3.98
C LYS A 84 4.21 -14.77 4.78
N LEU A 85 4.14 -13.58 4.19
CA LEU A 85 4.39 -12.30 4.87
C LEU A 85 3.54 -12.18 6.13
N LEU A 86 2.24 -12.47 6.05
CA LEU A 86 1.31 -12.39 7.16
C LEU A 86 1.76 -13.28 8.34
N GLN A 87 2.16 -14.53 8.07
CA GLN A 87 2.70 -15.38 9.12
C GLN A 87 4.02 -14.87 9.67
N ASP A 88 4.99 -14.57 8.81
CA ASP A 88 6.31 -14.10 9.23
C ASP A 88 6.21 -12.78 10.04
N ALA A 89 5.30 -11.88 9.67
CA ALA A 89 5.10 -10.62 10.38
C ALA A 89 4.48 -10.82 11.77
N ARG A 90 3.52 -11.75 11.91
CA ARG A 90 2.97 -12.13 13.22
C ARG A 90 4.06 -12.63 14.16
N ASP A 91 5.00 -13.45 13.66
CA ASP A 91 6.10 -14.01 14.45
C ASP A 91 7.09 -12.95 14.98
N THR A 92 7.13 -11.76 14.36
CA THR A 92 7.95 -10.63 14.83
C THR A 92 7.25 -9.76 15.88
N GLY A 93 5.97 -10.00 16.15
CA GLY A 93 5.14 -9.14 17.00
C GLY A 93 4.72 -7.82 16.34
N CYS A 94 4.89 -7.72 15.02
CA CYS A 94 4.46 -6.57 14.22
C CYS A 94 2.93 -6.44 14.24
N THR A 95 2.42 -5.22 14.22
CA THR A 95 0.96 -5.00 14.19
C THR A 95 0.40 -5.43 12.83
N ILE A 96 -0.60 -6.32 12.82
CA ILE A 96 -1.34 -6.69 11.61
C ILE A 96 -2.67 -5.94 11.58
N ILE A 97 -2.97 -5.29 10.45
CA ILE A 97 -4.26 -4.64 10.21
C ILE A 97 -4.84 -5.13 8.87
N HIS A 98 -5.97 -5.81 8.93
CA HIS A 98 -6.77 -6.12 7.75
C HIS A 98 -7.67 -4.94 7.41
N LEU A 99 -7.72 -4.57 6.13
CA LEU A 99 -8.50 -3.45 5.62
C LEU A 99 -9.45 -3.95 4.52
N PRO A 100 -10.56 -4.62 4.90
CA PRO A 100 -11.58 -5.04 3.94
C PRO A 100 -12.45 -3.85 3.52
N ILE A 101 -13.07 -3.97 2.35
CA ILE A 101 -14.17 -3.10 1.90
C ILE A 101 -15.48 -3.90 1.96
N ALA A 102 -16.55 -3.29 2.46
CA ALA A 102 -17.86 -3.94 2.49
C ALA A 102 -18.96 -2.89 2.42
N PHE A 103 -20.06 -3.24 1.76
CA PHE A 103 -21.25 -2.41 1.63
C PHE A 103 -22.47 -3.15 2.15
N GLU A 104 -23.41 -2.44 2.74
CA GLU A 104 -24.72 -2.99 3.04
C GLU A 104 -25.41 -3.44 1.74
N LYS A 105 -26.35 -4.39 1.89
CA LYS A 105 -27.13 -4.88 0.75
C LYS A 105 -27.86 -3.71 0.06
N GLY A 106 -27.62 -3.56 -1.24
CA GLY A 106 -28.16 -2.46 -2.06
C GLY A 106 -27.21 -1.26 -2.22
N HIS A 107 -26.07 -1.25 -1.52
CA HIS A 107 -24.97 -0.30 -1.69
C HIS A 107 -25.43 1.17 -1.62
N ASN A 108 -26.26 1.48 -0.63
CA ASN A 108 -26.80 2.84 -0.43
C ASN A 108 -25.73 3.84 0.04
N GLU A 109 -24.58 3.35 0.50
CA GLU A 109 -23.41 4.16 0.83
C GLU A 109 -22.70 4.70 -0.42
N ILE A 110 -22.93 4.08 -1.58
CA ILE A 110 -22.51 4.57 -2.88
C ILE A 110 -23.63 5.44 -3.45
N ALA A 111 -23.28 6.60 -4.00
CA ALA A 111 -24.23 7.54 -4.60
C ALA A 111 -25.21 6.87 -5.58
N ASP A 112 -26.40 7.46 -5.75
CA ASP A 112 -27.45 6.93 -6.64
C ASP A 112 -27.04 6.93 -8.11
N THR A 113 -26.24 7.92 -8.51
CA THR A 113 -25.68 8.03 -9.87
C THR A 113 -24.15 8.01 -9.78
N PRO A 114 -23.54 6.85 -9.44
CA PRO A 114 -22.09 6.77 -9.29
C PRO A 114 -21.41 6.83 -10.67
N TYR A 115 -20.12 7.17 -10.66
CA TYR A 115 -19.26 7.09 -11.83
C TYR A 115 -17.92 6.45 -11.46
N GLY A 116 -17.13 6.06 -12.46
CA GLY A 116 -15.82 5.45 -12.24
C GLY A 116 -15.91 4.09 -11.53
N ILE A 117 -14.89 3.76 -10.73
CA ILE A 117 -14.73 2.41 -10.17
C ILE A 117 -15.87 2.00 -9.21
N LEU A 118 -16.42 2.93 -8.42
CA LEU A 118 -17.52 2.62 -7.50
C LEU A 118 -18.85 2.38 -8.23
N ALA A 119 -19.01 2.88 -9.47
CA ALA A 119 -20.16 2.50 -10.29
C ALA A 119 -20.12 1.01 -10.63
N GLY A 120 -18.95 0.50 -11.04
CA GLY A 120 -18.75 -0.92 -11.31
C GLY A 120 -18.98 -1.80 -10.08
N VAL A 121 -18.57 -1.34 -8.88
CA VAL A 121 -18.84 -2.05 -7.62
C VAL A 121 -20.34 -2.13 -7.34
N LYS A 122 -21.08 -1.03 -7.50
CA LYS A 122 -22.53 -0.96 -7.28
C LYS A 122 -23.30 -1.82 -8.30
N GLU A 123 -22.99 -1.67 -9.59
CA GLU A 123 -23.62 -2.43 -10.68
C GLU A 123 -23.36 -3.94 -10.56
N GLY A 124 -22.16 -4.33 -10.12
CA GLY A 124 -21.80 -5.72 -9.88
C GLY A 124 -22.29 -6.27 -8.54
N GLU A 125 -22.85 -5.44 -7.65
CA GLU A 125 -23.13 -5.79 -6.25
C GLU A 125 -21.91 -6.45 -5.57
N ALA A 126 -20.70 -5.95 -5.85
CA ALA A 126 -19.46 -6.52 -5.31
C ALA A 126 -19.29 -6.10 -3.83
N PHE A 127 -18.67 -6.97 -3.02
CA PHE A 127 -18.42 -6.74 -1.59
C PHE A 127 -19.67 -6.52 -0.73
N THR A 128 -20.80 -7.14 -1.09
CA THR A 128 -22.01 -7.13 -0.25
C THR A 128 -21.73 -7.80 1.09
N GLN A 129 -21.93 -7.07 2.18
CA GLN A 129 -21.68 -7.56 3.53
C GLN A 129 -22.51 -8.82 3.84
N GLY A 130 -21.83 -9.83 4.38
CA GLY A 130 -22.44 -11.12 4.71
C GLY A 130 -22.53 -12.10 3.54
N GLU A 131 -22.13 -11.68 2.34
CA GLU A 131 -21.94 -12.58 1.20
C GLU A 131 -20.49 -13.05 1.12
N TRP A 132 -20.29 -14.24 0.53
CA TRP A 132 -18.99 -14.87 0.44
C TRP A 132 -17.92 -13.99 -0.23
N GLY A 133 -18.28 -13.20 -1.25
CA GLY A 133 -17.36 -12.27 -1.92
C GLY A 133 -16.73 -11.25 -0.96
N ALA A 134 -17.51 -10.75 0.02
CA ALA A 134 -17.02 -9.80 1.02
C ALA A 134 -16.22 -10.45 2.16
N ASP A 135 -16.23 -11.78 2.29
CA ASP A 135 -15.44 -12.46 3.31
C ASP A 135 -13.95 -12.49 2.96
N PHE A 136 -13.10 -12.62 3.98
CA PHE A 136 -11.66 -12.81 3.79
C PHE A 136 -11.36 -14.10 3.04
N ALA A 137 -10.38 -14.02 2.15
CA ALA A 137 -9.81 -15.19 1.48
C ALA A 137 -9.24 -16.16 2.52
N ALA A 138 -9.44 -17.47 2.31
CA ALA A 138 -8.99 -18.51 3.25
C ALA A 138 -7.52 -18.37 3.72
N PRO A 139 -6.51 -18.14 2.84
CA PRO A 139 -5.11 -18.00 3.25
C PRO A 139 -4.79 -16.67 3.96
N MET A 140 -5.73 -15.72 3.98
CA MET A 140 -5.55 -14.37 4.51
C MET A 140 -6.49 -14.09 5.69
N ARG A 141 -7.09 -15.12 6.29
CA ARG A 141 -8.01 -14.94 7.41
C ARG A 141 -7.33 -14.25 8.60
N PRO A 142 -8.00 -13.27 9.22
CA PRO A 142 -7.51 -12.65 10.45
C PRO A 142 -7.35 -13.66 11.59
N ALA A 143 -6.26 -13.52 12.34
CA ALA A 143 -6.08 -14.19 13.61
C ALA A 143 -6.67 -13.35 14.76
N PRO A 144 -6.94 -13.92 15.95
CA PRO A 144 -7.55 -13.18 17.07
C PRO A 144 -6.80 -11.91 17.51
N MET A 145 -5.48 -11.86 17.31
CA MET A 145 -4.64 -10.70 17.67
C MET A 145 -4.54 -9.65 16.57
N ASP A 146 -5.00 -9.96 15.35
CA ASP A 146 -4.97 -9.00 14.26
C ASP A 146 -6.06 -7.95 14.45
N LYS A 147 -5.81 -6.75 13.96
CA LYS A 147 -6.82 -5.70 13.90
C LYS A 147 -7.56 -5.78 12.56
N ILE A 148 -8.84 -5.41 12.57
CA ILE A 148 -9.63 -5.26 11.35
C ILE A 148 -10.16 -3.82 11.30
N ALA A 149 -9.67 -3.03 10.36
CA ALA A 149 -10.20 -1.69 10.11
C ALA A 149 -11.65 -1.77 9.61
N LYS A 150 -12.48 -0.81 10.01
CA LYS A 150 -13.93 -0.81 9.77
C LYS A 150 -14.35 0.48 9.07
N GLY A 151 -15.41 0.39 8.26
CA GLY A 151 -16.07 1.54 7.62
C GLY A 151 -15.65 1.82 6.18
N LYS A 152 -14.75 1.01 5.59
CA LYS A 152 -14.27 1.27 4.23
C LYS A 152 -15.40 1.15 3.22
N SER A 153 -15.73 2.30 2.64
CA SER A 153 -16.75 2.51 1.61
C SER A 153 -16.23 3.29 0.40
N GLY A 154 -14.93 3.60 0.39
CA GLY A 154 -14.22 4.26 -0.70
C GLY A 154 -12.88 3.59 -0.96
N LEU A 155 -12.00 4.23 -1.76
CA LEU A 155 -10.75 3.63 -2.23
C LEU A 155 -9.61 3.77 -1.20
N CYS A 156 -9.43 4.96 -0.66
CA CYS A 156 -8.41 5.22 0.35
C CYS A 156 -8.79 4.61 1.71
N GLY A 157 -7.87 3.83 2.28
CA GLY A 157 -8.01 3.24 3.61
C GLY A 157 -8.15 4.23 4.75
N PHE A 158 -7.71 5.48 4.58
CA PHE A 158 -7.77 6.50 5.63
C PHE A 158 -9.07 7.31 5.64
N TYR A 159 -9.81 7.34 4.53
CA TYR A 159 -10.90 8.31 4.37
C TYR A 159 -12.17 7.95 5.16
N SER A 160 -12.70 6.75 4.97
CA SER A 160 -13.95 6.31 5.60
C SER A 160 -13.75 5.27 6.71
N THR A 161 -12.53 5.08 7.20
CA THR A 161 -12.23 4.01 8.16
C THR A 161 -11.61 4.51 9.45
N ASN A 162 -11.58 3.63 10.45
CA ASN A 162 -10.83 3.86 11.68
C ASN A 162 -9.33 3.49 11.58
N LEU A 163 -8.76 3.32 10.38
CA LEU A 163 -7.36 2.92 10.18
C LEU A 163 -6.37 3.84 10.89
N ASP A 164 -6.47 5.18 10.70
CA ASP A 164 -5.55 6.12 11.34
C ASP A 164 -5.63 6.02 12.87
N PHE A 165 -6.85 5.90 13.41
CA PHE A 165 -7.05 5.71 14.84
C PHE A 165 -6.33 4.46 15.36
N LEU A 166 -6.44 3.33 14.67
CA LEU A 166 -5.78 2.08 15.05
C LEU A 166 -4.25 2.17 14.99
N LEU A 167 -3.71 2.87 13.98
CA LEU A 167 -2.28 3.11 13.80
C LEU A 167 -1.72 4.03 14.89
N ARG A 168 -2.37 5.18 15.14
CA ARG A 168 -1.98 6.15 16.16
C ARG A 168 -2.03 5.57 17.57
N GLN A 169 -3.08 4.81 17.90
CA GLN A 169 -3.18 4.10 19.18
C GLN A 169 -2.08 3.05 19.37
N GLY A 170 -1.60 2.46 18.28
CA GLY A 170 -0.46 1.54 18.29
C GLY A 170 0.90 2.22 18.26
N ALA A 171 0.98 3.56 18.31
CA ALA A 171 2.20 4.34 18.11
C ALA A 171 2.97 3.97 16.83
N VAL A 172 2.24 3.56 15.79
CA VAL A 172 2.83 3.15 14.51
C VAL A 172 3.42 4.35 13.79
N LYS A 173 4.63 4.17 13.25
CA LYS A 173 5.34 5.16 12.42
C LYS A 173 5.57 4.63 11.00
N ASN A 174 5.69 3.32 10.84
CA ASN A 174 5.93 2.67 9.56
C ASN A 174 4.69 1.86 9.14
N ILE A 175 4.23 2.05 7.91
CA ILE A 175 3.14 1.22 7.35
C ILE A 175 3.66 0.45 6.14
N VAL A 176 3.42 -0.86 6.14
CA VAL A 176 3.76 -1.77 5.05
C VAL A 176 2.46 -2.15 4.35
N LEU A 177 2.33 -1.82 3.06
CA LEU A 177 1.12 -2.00 2.29
C LEU A 177 1.26 -3.14 1.29
N GLY A 178 0.26 -4.01 1.27
CA GLY A 178 0.03 -5.03 0.25
C GLY A 178 -1.48 -5.18 0.00
N GLY A 179 -1.84 -5.70 -1.17
CA GLY A 179 -3.23 -6.06 -1.50
C GLY A 179 -3.72 -5.51 -2.83
N PHE A 180 -4.99 -5.14 -2.85
CA PHE A 180 -5.72 -4.75 -4.07
C PHE A 180 -6.25 -3.32 -3.95
N LEU A 181 -6.41 -2.57 -5.05
CA LEU A 181 -5.64 -2.70 -6.29
C LEU A 181 -4.38 -1.82 -6.21
N THR A 182 -3.31 -2.25 -6.89
CA THR A 182 -2.01 -1.55 -6.90
C THR A 182 -2.16 -0.07 -7.21
N ASN A 183 -2.71 0.25 -8.38
CA ASN A 183 -2.88 1.63 -8.88
C ASN A 183 -4.20 2.29 -8.44
N CYS A 184 -4.87 1.76 -7.41
CA CYS A 184 -6.14 2.28 -6.92
C CYS A 184 -6.17 2.36 -5.40
N CYS A 185 -6.73 1.37 -4.70
CA CYS A 185 -6.88 1.41 -3.24
C CYS A 185 -5.53 1.40 -2.50
N VAL A 186 -4.55 0.60 -2.96
CA VAL A 186 -3.20 0.58 -2.39
C VAL A 186 -2.54 1.94 -2.60
N GLU A 187 -2.53 2.46 -3.84
CA GLU A 187 -1.93 3.76 -4.15
C GLU A 187 -2.60 4.92 -3.41
N SER A 188 -3.94 4.94 -3.34
CA SER A 188 -4.69 5.98 -2.62
C SER A 188 -4.34 5.97 -1.12
N THR A 189 -4.25 4.77 -0.54
CA THR A 189 -3.86 4.59 0.87
C THR A 189 -2.41 4.98 1.10
N MET A 190 -1.50 4.64 0.18
CA MET A 190 -0.09 5.04 0.20
C MET A 190 0.05 6.57 0.20
N ARG A 191 -0.59 7.26 -0.75
CA ARG A 191 -0.51 8.72 -0.88
C ARG A 191 -1.01 9.40 0.41
N THR A 192 -2.17 9.00 0.94
CA THR A 192 -2.67 9.59 2.20
C THR A 192 -1.82 9.21 3.41
N GLY A 193 -1.29 7.99 3.47
CA GLY A 193 -0.37 7.56 4.53
C GLY A 193 0.90 8.42 4.56
N TYR A 194 1.46 8.73 3.39
CA TYR A 194 2.58 9.65 3.25
C TYR A 194 2.23 11.05 3.78
N GLU A 195 1.08 11.60 3.40
CA GLU A 195 0.61 12.92 3.86
C GLU A 195 0.32 12.97 5.37
N HIS A 196 -0.04 11.84 5.99
CA HIS A 196 -0.16 11.72 7.44
C HIS A 196 1.18 11.59 8.18
N GLY A 197 2.30 11.56 7.44
CA GLY A 197 3.65 11.49 7.98
C GLY A 197 4.11 10.08 8.33
N TYR A 198 3.42 9.03 7.87
CA TYR A 198 3.93 7.66 8.02
C TYR A 198 5.06 7.40 7.03
N LYS A 199 6.05 6.62 7.44
CA LYS A 199 7.00 6.04 6.50
C LYS A 199 6.34 4.85 5.82
N VAL A 200 5.99 5.03 4.54
CA VAL A 200 5.23 4.03 3.78
C VAL A 200 6.19 3.10 3.04
N TYR A 201 5.95 1.80 3.14
CA TYR A 201 6.58 0.74 2.37
C TYR A 201 5.52 0.04 1.56
N THR A 202 5.77 -0.19 0.27
CA THR A 202 4.82 -0.85 -0.63
C THR A 202 5.44 -2.10 -1.22
N LEU A 203 4.73 -3.21 -1.11
CA LEU A 203 5.23 -4.53 -1.48
C LEU A 203 4.86 -4.89 -2.92
N GLU A 204 5.83 -4.81 -3.83
CA GLU A 204 5.64 -5.13 -5.25
C GLU A 204 5.11 -6.55 -5.44
N ASP A 205 5.69 -7.50 -4.71
CA ASP A 205 5.36 -8.92 -4.73
C ASP A 205 4.13 -9.30 -3.89
N CYS A 206 3.46 -8.32 -3.26
CA CYS A 206 2.21 -8.51 -2.51
C CYS A 206 1.10 -7.57 -3.00
N CYS A 207 1.17 -7.04 -4.21
CA CYS A 207 0.12 -6.21 -4.80
C CYS A 207 -0.34 -6.78 -6.15
N ALA A 208 -1.61 -6.56 -6.50
CA ALA A 208 -2.13 -6.85 -7.84
C ALA A 208 -3.07 -5.75 -8.33
N ALA A 209 -3.24 -5.65 -9.65
CA ALA A 209 -4.15 -4.73 -10.32
C ALA A 209 -4.99 -5.45 -11.37
N THR A 210 -5.90 -4.73 -12.03
CA THR A 210 -6.68 -5.28 -13.15
C THR A 210 -5.91 -5.31 -14.48
N SER A 211 -4.66 -4.86 -14.46
CA SER A 211 -3.73 -4.91 -15.60
C SER A 211 -2.31 -5.03 -15.07
N VAL A 212 -1.55 -5.98 -15.61
CA VAL A 212 -0.13 -6.15 -15.32
C VAL A 212 0.66 -4.87 -15.66
N GLU A 213 0.28 -4.19 -16.74
CA GLU A 213 0.91 -2.94 -17.15
C GLU A 213 0.61 -1.82 -16.15
N ALA A 214 -0.66 -1.69 -15.70
CA ALA A 214 -1.03 -0.70 -14.70
C ALA A 214 -0.30 -0.91 -13.36
N HIS A 215 -0.16 -2.18 -12.93
CA HIS A 215 0.64 -2.54 -11.76
C HIS A 215 2.10 -2.07 -11.92
N LYS A 216 2.75 -2.42 -13.04
CA LYS A 216 4.15 -2.02 -13.30
C LYS A 216 4.32 -0.51 -13.38
N ASN A 217 3.39 0.19 -14.04
CA ASN A 217 3.45 1.64 -14.19
C ASN A 217 3.32 2.37 -12.85
N ALA A 218 2.45 1.90 -11.95
CA ALA A 218 2.32 2.48 -10.62
C ALA A 218 3.62 2.36 -9.80
N PHE A 219 4.26 1.17 -9.81
CA PHE A 219 5.55 0.98 -9.14
C PHE A 219 6.68 1.81 -9.77
N ALA A 220 6.71 1.89 -11.11
CA ALA A 220 7.75 2.60 -11.86
C ALA A 220 7.67 4.13 -11.72
N ASN A 221 6.46 4.68 -11.67
CA ASN A 221 6.26 6.14 -11.78
C ASN A 221 5.77 6.79 -10.49
N ASP A 222 4.87 6.13 -9.74
CA ASP A 222 4.18 6.75 -8.61
C ASP A 222 4.77 6.33 -7.26
N PHE A 223 4.99 5.05 -7.04
CA PHE A 223 5.25 4.54 -5.68
C PHE A 223 6.57 5.05 -5.10
N GLY A 224 7.60 5.26 -5.94
CA GLY A 224 8.87 5.84 -5.50
C GLY A 224 8.78 7.29 -5.00
N MET A 225 7.72 8.01 -5.35
CA MET A 225 7.47 9.38 -4.89
C MET A 225 6.91 9.41 -3.46
N PHE A 226 6.06 8.45 -3.09
CA PHE A 226 5.28 8.48 -1.84
C PHE A 226 5.63 7.35 -0.87
N SER A 227 6.52 6.44 -1.25
CA SER A 227 6.88 5.29 -0.44
C SER A 227 8.31 4.81 -0.70
N VAL A 228 8.68 3.75 0.00
CA VAL A 228 9.83 2.88 -0.28
C VAL A 228 9.30 1.59 -0.94
N PRO A 229 9.34 1.49 -2.28
CA PRO A 229 9.01 0.24 -2.96
C PRO A 229 10.01 -0.86 -2.60
N THR A 230 9.50 -2.03 -2.21
CA THR A 230 10.33 -3.14 -1.70
C THR A 230 9.58 -4.47 -1.91
N LYS A 231 10.19 -5.57 -1.44
CA LYS A 231 9.60 -6.91 -1.46
C LYS A 231 9.31 -7.41 -0.06
N SER A 232 8.35 -8.33 0.05
CA SER A 232 7.94 -8.96 1.30
C SER A 232 9.13 -9.53 2.09
N THR A 233 10.06 -10.20 1.40
CA THR A 233 11.24 -10.83 1.99
C THR A 233 12.22 -9.83 2.60
N GLU A 234 12.36 -8.65 2.01
CA GLU A 234 13.23 -7.57 2.50
C GLU A 234 12.66 -6.96 3.77
N VAL A 235 11.34 -6.70 3.80
CA VAL A 235 10.64 -6.19 4.98
C VAL A 235 10.72 -7.17 6.15
N ILE A 236 10.46 -8.46 5.92
CA ILE A 236 10.58 -9.48 6.97
C ILE A 236 12.00 -9.59 7.50
N SER A 237 13.01 -9.50 6.62
CA SER A 237 14.41 -9.50 7.04
C SER A 237 14.73 -8.30 7.94
N ALA A 238 14.23 -7.11 7.57
CA ALA A 238 14.41 -5.89 8.35
C ALA A 238 13.71 -5.94 9.73
N LEU A 239 12.51 -6.53 9.80
CA LEU A 239 11.78 -6.73 11.06
C LEU A 239 12.51 -7.71 11.98
N LYS A 240 12.93 -8.87 11.46
CA LYS A 240 13.65 -9.90 12.23
C LYS A 240 15.01 -9.41 12.74
N ALA A 241 15.73 -8.62 11.94
CA ALA A 241 17.01 -8.03 12.35
C ALA A 241 16.85 -7.12 13.59
N SER A 242 15.78 -6.33 13.66
CA SER A 242 15.49 -5.46 14.81
C SER A 242 15.17 -6.26 16.08
N SER A 243 14.37 -7.33 15.96
CA SER A 243 14.04 -8.22 17.08
C SER A 243 15.27 -8.87 17.72
N SER A 244 16.29 -9.20 16.92
CA SER A 244 17.54 -9.79 17.42
C SER A 244 18.47 -8.82 18.15
N VAL A 245 18.30 -7.51 17.95
CA VAL A 245 19.10 -6.47 18.61
C VAL A 245 18.48 -6.04 19.94
N GLN A 246 17.18 -6.28 20.14
CA GLN A 246 16.45 -5.92 21.36
C GLN A 246 16.31 -7.06 22.39
N ALA A 247 16.76 -8.28 22.07
CA ALA A 247 16.73 -9.46 22.95
C ALA A 247 18.07 -9.64 23.69
#